data_AF-A0A843EQZ6-F1
#
_entry.id   AF-A0A843EQZ6-F1
#
_cell.length_a   1.000
_cell.length_b   1.000
_cell.length_c   1.000
_cell.angle_alpha   90.00
_cell.angle_beta   90.00
_cell.angle_gamma   90.00
#
_symmetry.space_group_name_H-M   'P 1'
#
loop_
_entity.id
_entity.type
_entity.pdbx_description
1 polymer ?
#
loop_
_entity_poly.entity_id
_entity_poly.type
_entity_poly.pdbx_seq_one_letter_code
_entity_poly.pdbx_strand_id
1 'polypeptide(L)'
;MKRKEIALFMTVGTGNNFNTNEEGFKIQARKLYSTINKIYPNYVVFFASDESEKTIKHIEELFKLDNDEFIPDEDYKIFQITAIDDFNSCFETIESAVWELDYEENSKKYEIIMDYTLGTKTMSAAMASCGMFYSKALISIGGDRSTGEVSAGTEIINYQNLYKIYDKFSLMRIRNNFNSNRFMQCIDILNYIVDLNIHKDSLLNLCKAYYSWDNMEFEKAYDHLTKVNTNQIEFVEIKKDLKKNLNALGNIVKSKSINLKNCYILASLINNSIRKAEEYKYDDAIARLYRSFELIAQIELTKYNIKSSDIDVSILQENNVSDEFIKDLENTKEDGKIRIGLSKDFLLLNELNNDLGKYYVENESKIKNLTQKRNNSILAHGLESQTKEDFDSFLEIVMILARKLDKDMNKFIKETRFAKYDIKLKINAI
;
A
#
# COMPACT_ATOMS: atom_id res chain seq x y z
N MET A 1 35.27 13.75 -14.09
CA MET A 1 34.14 12.85 -13.79
C MET A 1 34.50 12.06 -12.55
N LYS A 2 33.72 12.13 -11.47
CA LYS A 2 33.95 11.29 -10.27
C LYS A 2 33.86 9.83 -10.71
N ARG A 3 34.88 9.01 -10.43
CA ARG A 3 34.83 7.55 -10.63
C ARG A 3 33.60 7.05 -9.86
N LYS A 4 32.76 6.21 -10.49
CA LYS A 4 31.67 5.55 -9.76
C LYS A 4 32.33 4.64 -8.74
N GLU A 5 32.06 4.85 -7.46
CA GLU A 5 32.52 3.97 -6.41
C GLU A 5 31.73 2.64 -6.55
N ILE A 6 32.34 1.61 -7.15
CA ILE A 6 31.70 0.31 -7.40
C ILE A 6 32.39 -0.77 -6.56
N ALA A 7 31.60 -1.63 -5.91
CA ALA A 7 32.06 -2.87 -5.31
C ALA A 7 31.53 -4.05 -6.12
N LEU A 8 32.44 -4.90 -6.63
CA LEU A 8 32.10 -6.07 -7.44
C LEU A 8 32.14 -7.32 -6.57
N PHE A 9 30.99 -7.93 -6.33
CA PHE A 9 30.82 -9.16 -5.57
C PHE A 9 30.91 -10.35 -6.53
N MET A 10 31.79 -11.32 -6.26
CA MET A 10 32.05 -12.44 -7.16
C MET A 10 32.13 -13.76 -6.41
N THR A 11 31.35 -14.76 -6.83
CA THR A 11 31.53 -16.14 -6.36
C THR A 11 32.69 -16.82 -7.07
N VAL A 12 33.53 -17.55 -6.32
CA VAL A 12 34.77 -18.14 -6.83
C VAL A 12 34.67 -19.66 -6.87
N GLY A 13 34.92 -20.24 -8.04
CA GLY A 13 34.96 -21.70 -8.26
C GLY A 13 36.38 -22.23 -8.52
N THR A 14 36.48 -23.56 -8.61
CA THR A 14 37.74 -24.30 -8.81
C THR A 14 37.98 -24.73 -10.27
N GLY A 15 36.91 -24.83 -11.07
CA GLY A 15 36.97 -25.25 -12.48
C GLY A 15 36.89 -26.77 -12.67
N ASN A 16 36.23 -27.21 -13.75
CA ASN A 16 36.04 -28.63 -14.05
C ASN A 16 37.23 -29.18 -14.86
N ASN A 17 38.35 -29.50 -14.20
CA ASN A 17 39.39 -30.29 -14.86
C ASN A 17 40.00 -31.33 -13.90
N PHE A 18 39.58 -32.59 -14.07
CA PHE A 18 39.92 -33.72 -13.18
C PHE A 18 41.39 -34.18 -13.25
N ASN A 19 42.18 -33.69 -14.21
CA ASN A 19 43.53 -34.22 -14.46
C ASN A 19 44.69 -33.35 -13.96
N THR A 20 44.44 -32.09 -13.57
CA THR A 20 45.36 -31.26 -12.76
C THR A 20 44.57 -30.09 -12.17
N ASN A 21 44.27 -30.11 -10.86
CA ASN A 21 43.50 -29.05 -10.20
C ASN A 21 44.06 -27.63 -10.50
N GLU A 22 45.37 -27.53 -10.74
CA GLU A 22 46.08 -26.28 -11.04
C GLU A 22 45.60 -25.54 -12.30
N GLU A 23 45.35 -26.27 -13.39
CA GLU A 23 44.93 -25.65 -14.65
C GLU A 23 43.49 -25.11 -14.55
N GLY A 24 42.64 -25.81 -13.79
CA GLY A 24 41.28 -25.37 -13.48
C GLY A 24 41.26 -24.01 -12.78
N PHE A 25 42.07 -23.85 -11.73
CA PHE A 25 42.18 -22.57 -11.01
C PHE A 25 42.64 -21.43 -11.93
N LYS A 26 43.66 -21.66 -12.77
CA LYS A 26 44.16 -20.65 -13.72
C LYS A 26 43.12 -20.22 -14.76
N ILE A 27 42.33 -21.17 -15.27
CA ILE A 27 41.25 -20.86 -16.22
C ILE A 27 40.17 -20.00 -15.54
N GLN A 28 39.76 -20.35 -14.32
CA GLN A 28 38.77 -19.56 -13.58
C GLN A 28 39.31 -18.17 -13.22
N ALA A 29 40.57 -18.06 -12.82
CA ALA A 29 41.22 -16.79 -12.52
C ALA A 29 41.20 -15.84 -13.72
N ARG A 30 41.51 -16.33 -14.93
CA ARG A 30 41.44 -15.52 -16.16
C ARG A 30 40.03 -15.00 -16.45
N LYS A 31 38.99 -15.81 -16.19
CA LYS A 31 37.59 -15.41 -16.38
C LYS A 31 37.21 -14.29 -15.41
N LEU A 32 37.50 -14.47 -14.12
CA LEU A 32 37.24 -13.46 -13.09
C LEU A 32 38.03 -12.17 -13.36
N TYR A 33 39.31 -12.29 -13.69
CA TYR A 33 40.19 -11.18 -14.07
C TYR A 33 39.64 -10.36 -15.25
N SER A 34 39.17 -11.04 -16.30
CA SER A 34 38.51 -10.40 -17.46
C SER A 34 37.29 -9.57 -17.03
N THR A 35 36.45 -10.11 -16.12
CA THR A 35 35.31 -9.35 -15.57
C THR A 35 35.77 -8.13 -14.78
N ILE A 36 36.77 -8.29 -13.90
CA ILE A 36 37.29 -7.20 -13.07
C ILE A 36 37.80 -6.06 -13.97
N ASN A 37 38.56 -6.37 -15.02
CA ASN A 37 39.05 -5.35 -15.96
C ASN A 37 37.96 -4.68 -16.80
N LYS A 38 36.87 -5.39 -17.11
CA LYS A 38 35.75 -4.83 -17.89
C LYS A 38 34.82 -3.95 -17.04
N ILE A 39 34.55 -4.33 -15.79
CA ILE A 39 33.75 -3.54 -14.84
C ILE A 39 34.58 -2.38 -14.28
N TYR A 40 35.87 -2.60 -14.07
CA TYR A 40 36.82 -1.69 -13.42
C TYR A 40 36.31 -1.18 -12.06
N PRO A 41 36.04 -2.08 -11.09
CA PRO A 41 35.52 -1.71 -9.78
C PRO A 41 36.58 -1.04 -8.91
N ASN A 42 36.14 -0.32 -7.87
CA ASN A 42 37.04 0.20 -6.84
C ASN A 42 37.40 -0.84 -5.78
N TYR A 43 36.55 -1.85 -5.64
CA TYR A 43 36.71 -2.88 -4.62
C TYR A 43 36.11 -4.19 -5.11
N VAL A 44 36.74 -5.33 -4.81
CA VAL A 44 36.24 -6.66 -5.16
C VAL A 44 35.97 -7.46 -3.89
N VAL A 45 34.82 -8.11 -3.82
CA VAL A 45 34.47 -9.02 -2.72
C VAL A 45 34.35 -10.42 -3.28
N PHE A 46 35.28 -11.29 -2.91
CA PHE A 46 35.27 -12.69 -3.30
C PHE A 46 34.54 -13.54 -2.28
N PHE A 47 33.64 -14.40 -2.75
CA PHE A 47 33.01 -15.44 -1.96
C PHE A 47 33.61 -16.78 -2.37
N ALA A 48 34.47 -17.35 -1.52
CA ALA A 48 35.30 -18.49 -1.85
C ALA A 48 35.27 -19.56 -0.75
N SER A 49 35.56 -20.80 -1.10
CA SER A 49 35.86 -21.87 -0.15
C SER A 49 37.37 -21.98 0.06
N ASP A 50 37.79 -22.81 1.02
CA ASP A 50 39.22 -23.02 1.31
C ASP A 50 39.97 -23.52 0.06
N GLU A 51 39.27 -24.27 -0.80
CA GLU A 51 39.81 -24.78 -2.04
C GLU A 51 39.88 -23.71 -3.14
N SER A 52 38.84 -22.88 -3.29
CA SER A 52 38.76 -21.90 -4.38
C SER A 52 39.55 -20.61 -4.13
N GLU A 53 40.09 -20.40 -2.93
CA GLU A 53 41.02 -19.31 -2.62
C GLU A 53 42.28 -19.35 -3.52
N LYS A 54 42.71 -20.54 -3.95
CA LYS A 54 43.81 -20.70 -4.92
C LYS A 54 43.54 -19.99 -6.26
N THR A 55 42.28 -19.94 -6.69
CA THR A 55 41.89 -19.17 -7.88
C THR A 55 42.22 -17.69 -7.70
N ILE A 56 41.98 -17.12 -6.52
CA ILE A 56 42.23 -15.71 -6.21
C ILE A 56 43.73 -15.40 -6.27
N LYS A 57 44.59 -16.31 -5.78
CA LYS A 57 46.05 -16.16 -5.89
C LYS A 57 46.53 -16.06 -7.34
N HIS A 58 45.93 -16.82 -8.26
CA HIS A 58 46.24 -16.67 -9.67
C HIS A 58 45.70 -15.37 -10.29
N ILE A 59 44.65 -14.75 -9.72
CA ILE A 59 44.22 -13.41 -10.14
C ILE A 59 45.29 -12.39 -9.76
N GLU A 60 45.84 -12.45 -8.55
CA GLU A 60 46.97 -11.57 -8.14
C GLU A 60 48.18 -11.72 -9.07
N GLU A 61 48.51 -12.95 -9.47
CA GLU A 61 49.58 -13.22 -10.45
C GLU A 61 49.30 -12.54 -11.81
N LEU A 62 48.05 -12.54 -12.26
CA LEU A 62 47.65 -11.87 -13.52
C LEU A 62 47.80 -10.34 -13.42
N PHE A 63 47.41 -9.72 -12.31
CA PHE A 63 47.64 -8.28 -12.09
C PHE A 63 49.13 -7.93 -12.13
N LYS A 64 49.98 -8.74 -11.47
CA LYS A 64 51.44 -8.56 -11.50
C LYS A 64 52.03 -8.66 -12.91
N LEU A 65 51.51 -9.58 -13.73
CA LEU A 65 51.94 -9.73 -15.13
C LEU A 65 51.62 -8.48 -15.97
N ASP A 66 50.54 -7.77 -15.63
CA ASP A 66 50.11 -6.53 -16.27
C ASP A 66 50.77 -5.28 -15.65
N ASN A 67 51.78 -5.46 -14.77
CA ASN A 67 52.47 -4.41 -14.00
C ASN A 67 51.54 -3.59 -13.11
N ASP A 68 50.52 -4.22 -12.54
CA ASP A 68 49.60 -3.63 -11.58
C ASP A 68 49.62 -4.41 -10.26
N GLU A 69 49.12 -3.79 -9.19
CA GLU A 69 48.98 -4.42 -7.88
C GLU A 69 47.50 -4.71 -7.59
N PHE A 70 47.25 -5.81 -6.88
CA PHE A 70 45.91 -6.20 -6.44
C PHE A 70 46.03 -6.67 -5.00
N ILE A 71 45.78 -5.74 -4.08
CA ILE A 71 46.20 -5.82 -2.68
C ILE A 71 45.02 -6.26 -1.80
N PRO A 72 45.17 -7.32 -0.99
CA PRO A 72 44.15 -7.71 -0.03
C PRO A 72 43.86 -6.59 0.99
N ASP A 73 42.61 -6.47 1.39
CA ASP A 73 42.03 -5.43 2.27
C ASP A 73 42.07 -3.99 1.72
N GLU A 74 42.76 -3.73 0.60
CA GLU A 74 42.75 -2.44 -0.11
C GLU A 74 41.90 -2.50 -1.39
N ASP A 75 42.19 -3.46 -2.27
CA ASP A 75 41.50 -3.67 -3.55
C ASP A 75 40.45 -4.78 -3.46
N TYR A 76 40.65 -5.76 -2.57
CA TYR A 76 39.72 -6.86 -2.42
C TYR A 76 39.65 -7.47 -1.01
N LYS A 77 38.53 -8.13 -0.71
CA LYS A 77 38.35 -8.95 0.51
C LYS A 77 37.72 -10.30 0.19
N ILE A 78 38.05 -11.31 0.99
CA ILE A 78 37.51 -12.66 0.87
C ILE A 78 36.53 -12.91 2.01
N PHE A 79 35.33 -13.35 1.65
CA PHE A 79 34.33 -13.90 2.56
C PHE A 79 34.28 -15.42 2.37
N GLN A 80 34.61 -16.14 3.45
CA GLN A 80 34.74 -17.59 3.40
C GLN A 80 33.37 -18.28 3.45
N ILE A 81 33.11 -19.15 2.49
CA ILE A 81 31.96 -20.06 2.47
C ILE A 81 32.43 -21.46 2.86
N THR A 82 32.03 -21.90 4.05
CA THR A 82 32.43 -23.20 4.61
C THR A 82 31.58 -24.37 4.10
N ALA A 83 30.31 -24.11 3.70
CA ALA A 83 29.40 -25.11 3.16
C ALA A 83 28.89 -24.70 1.77
N ILE A 84 29.72 -24.93 0.74
CA ILE A 84 29.45 -24.49 -0.65
C ILE A 84 28.19 -25.09 -1.31
N ASP A 85 27.68 -26.19 -0.76
CA ASP A 85 26.46 -26.87 -1.24
C ASP A 85 25.23 -26.55 -0.35
N ASP A 86 25.41 -25.81 0.74
CA ASP A 86 24.31 -25.33 1.58
C ASP A 86 23.89 -23.92 1.16
N PHE A 87 22.65 -23.78 0.71
CA PHE A 87 22.12 -22.52 0.19
C PHE A 87 22.11 -21.42 1.27
N ASN A 88 21.71 -21.75 2.50
CA ASN A 88 21.58 -20.74 3.56
C ASN A 88 22.95 -20.23 3.98
N SER A 89 23.94 -21.11 4.14
CA SER A 89 25.33 -20.71 4.44
C SER A 89 25.89 -19.79 3.36
N CYS A 90 25.67 -20.11 2.08
CA CYS A 90 26.08 -19.23 0.98
C CYS A 90 25.34 -17.87 1.04
N PHE A 91 24.01 -17.90 1.23
CA PHE A 91 23.18 -16.70 1.25
C PHE A 91 23.53 -15.77 2.41
N GLU A 92 23.63 -16.29 3.63
CA GLU A 92 23.96 -15.54 4.85
C GLU A 92 25.35 -14.91 4.78
N THR A 93 26.32 -15.59 4.17
CA THR A 93 27.66 -15.05 3.96
C THR A 93 27.65 -13.88 2.97
N ILE A 94 26.91 -14.02 1.86
CA ILE A 94 26.78 -12.95 0.86
C ILE A 94 25.99 -11.77 1.43
N GLU A 95 24.92 -12.05 2.16
CA GLU A 95 24.11 -11.05 2.87
C GLU A 95 24.94 -10.26 3.87
N SER A 96 25.81 -10.93 4.65
CA SER A 96 26.69 -10.25 5.61
C SER A 96 27.60 -9.22 4.94
N ALA A 97 28.14 -9.53 3.77
CA ALA A 97 28.96 -8.58 3.00
C ALA A 97 28.13 -7.39 2.46
N VAL A 98 26.86 -7.60 2.10
CA VAL A 98 25.95 -6.51 1.72
C VAL A 98 25.69 -5.58 2.90
N TRP A 99 25.45 -6.13 4.09
CA TRP A 99 25.27 -5.34 5.30
C TRP A 99 26.51 -4.51 5.62
N GLU A 100 27.69 -5.15 5.59
CA GLU A 100 28.98 -4.50 5.86
C GLU A 100 29.23 -3.32 4.89
N LEU A 101 28.92 -3.46 3.60
CA LEU A 101 29.33 -2.48 2.58
C LEU A 101 28.25 -1.49 2.11
N ASP A 102 26.98 -1.67 2.47
CA ASP A 102 25.90 -0.78 1.98
C ASP A 102 24.90 -0.32 3.06
N TYR A 103 24.78 -1.03 4.18
CA TYR A 103 23.81 -0.69 5.22
C TYR A 103 24.40 -0.17 6.53
N GLU A 104 25.67 -0.47 6.84
CA GLU A 104 26.34 0.16 7.98
C GLU A 104 26.56 1.67 7.74
N GLU A 105 26.27 2.47 8.77
CA GLU A 105 26.11 3.93 8.65
C GLU A 105 27.35 4.67 8.12
N ASN A 106 28.53 4.06 8.25
CA ASN A 106 29.82 4.60 7.80
C ASN A 106 30.37 3.93 6.52
N SER A 107 29.69 2.93 5.95
CA SER A 107 30.22 2.10 4.87
C SER A 107 29.58 2.32 3.51
N LYS A 108 28.55 3.17 3.42
CA LYS A 108 27.74 3.43 2.21
C LYS A 108 28.50 4.19 1.12
N LYS A 109 29.53 3.52 0.61
CA LYS A 109 30.56 4.06 -0.27
C LYS A 109 30.41 3.53 -1.69
N TYR A 110 29.81 2.35 -1.88
CA TYR A 110 29.85 1.69 -3.18
C TYR A 110 28.47 1.31 -3.75
N GLU A 111 28.28 1.48 -5.06
CA GLU A 111 27.27 0.76 -5.83
C GLU A 111 27.70 -0.71 -5.93
N ILE A 112 26.89 -1.64 -5.39
CA ILE A 112 27.20 -3.07 -5.43
C ILE A 112 26.69 -3.70 -6.72
N ILE A 113 27.60 -4.38 -7.43
CA ILE A 113 27.31 -5.24 -8.58
C ILE A 113 27.68 -6.67 -8.21
N MET A 114 26.79 -7.63 -8.46
CA MET A 114 26.95 -9.04 -8.10
C MET A 114 27.09 -9.91 -9.36
N ASP A 115 28.25 -10.54 -9.52
CA ASP A 115 28.57 -11.51 -10.57
C ASP A 115 28.34 -12.94 -10.09
N TYR A 116 27.21 -13.51 -10.50
CA TYR A 116 26.79 -14.86 -10.12
C TYR A 116 27.24 -15.94 -11.13
N THR A 117 28.16 -15.62 -12.04
CA THR A 117 28.54 -16.51 -13.16
C THR A 117 29.26 -17.78 -12.72
N LEU A 118 30.17 -17.66 -11.75
CA LEU A 118 31.10 -18.72 -11.34
C LEU A 118 30.80 -19.23 -9.92
N GLY A 119 31.50 -20.27 -9.49
CA GLY A 119 31.23 -20.97 -8.23
C GLY A 119 30.32 -22.19 -8.42
N THR A 120 29.90 -22.81 -7.31
CA THR A 120 28.91 -23.88 -7.37
C THR A 120 27.55 -23.33 -7.79
N LYS A 121 26.67 -24.21 -8.28
CA LYS A 121 25.28 -23.82 -8.61
C LYS A 121 24.57 -23.21 -7.39
N THR A 122 24.86 -23.72 -6.19
CA THR A 122 24.32 -23.22 -4.94
C THR A 122 24.82 -21.80 -4.63
N MET A 123 26.11 -21.54 -4.78
CA MET A 123 26.70 -20.19 -4.61
C MET A 123 26.10 -19.18 -5.60
N SER A 124 26.02 -19.53 -6.89
CA SER A 124 25.39 -18.68 -7.91
C SER A 124 23.92 -18.40 -7.61
N ALA A 125 23.16 -19.42 -7.19
CA ALA A 125 21.76 -19.25 -6.82
C ALA A 125 21.61 -18.33 -5.60
N ALA A 126 22.43 -18.50 -4.56
CA ALA A 126 22.44 -17.66 -3.37
C ALA A 126 22.78 -16.20 -3.70
N MET A 127 23.79 -15.95 -4.53
CA MET A 127 24.15 -14.60 -4.97
C MET A 127 23.03 -13.94 -5.78
N ALA A 128 22.44 -14.65 -6.74
CA ALA A 128 21.31 -14.14 -7.51
C ALA A 128 20.10 -13.84 -6.61
N SER A 129 19.80 -14.70 -5.64
CA SER A 129 18.78 -14.46 -4.63
C SER A 129 19.09 -13.23 -3.78
N CYS A 130 20.32 -13.08 -3.31
CA CYS A 130 20.74 -11.92 -2.51
C CYS A 130 20.60 -10.61 -3.31
N GLY A 131 21.06 -10.59 -4.56
CA GLY A 131 20.88 -9.44 -5.45
C GLY A 131 19.41 -9.10 -5.69
N MET A 132 18.53 -10.11 -5.76
CA MET A 132 17.09 -9.93 -5.83
C MET A 132 16.46 -9.44 -4.51
N PHE A 133 16.91 -9.87 -3.34
CA PHE A 133 16.34 -9.41 -2.08
C PHE A 133 16.77 -7.98 -1.73
N TYR A 134 18.02 -7.64 -2.03
CA TYR A 134 18.64 -6.37 -1.67
C TYR A 134 18.69 -5.33 -2.80
N SER A 135 17.99 -5.59 -3.91
CA SER A 135 17.91 -4.69 -5.07
C SER A 135 19.27 -4.29 -5.63
N LYS A 136 20.20 -5.25 -5.72
CA LYS A 136 21.55 -5.04 -6.29
C LYS A 136 21.58 -5.38 -7.77
N ALA A 137 22.48 -4.74 -8.50
CA ALA A 137 22.69 -5.06 -9.91
C ALA A 137 23.26 -6.47 -10.03
N LEU A 138 22.64 -7.32 -10.85
CA LEU A 138 23.15 -8.66 -11.15
C LEU A 138 23.77 -8.66 -12.54
N ILE A 139 24.94 -9.28 -12.66
CA ILE A 139 25.58 -9.53 -13.95
C ILE A 139 25.86 -11.01 -14.13
N SER A 140 25.80 -11.45 -15.38
CA SER A 140 26.38 -12.73 -15.79
C SER A 140 27.28 -12.54 -17.00
N ILE A 141 28.30 -13.38 -17.10
CA ILE A 141 29.26 -13.34 -18.20
C ILE A 141 28.85 -14.34 -19.28
N GLY A 142 28.50 -13.79 -20.44
CA GLY A 142 28.25 -14.54 -21.67
C GLY A 142 29.44 -14.46 -22.62
N GLY A 143 29.30 -15.03 -23.82
CA GLY A 143 30.29 -14.97 -24.90
C GLY A 143 30.13 -16.16 -25.85
N ASP A 144 31.05 -16.33 -26.79
CA ASP A 144 31.01 -17.45 -27.74
C ASP A 144 31.24 -18.78 -27.00
N ARG A 145 30.37 -19.76 -27.24
CA ARG A 145 30.38 -21.09 -26.60
C ARG A 145 30.61 -22.22 -27.59
N SER A 146 31.26 -21.94 -28.71
CA SER A 146 31.62 -22.95 -29.73
C SER A 146 32.34 -24.18 -29.16
N THR A 147 33.02 -24.07 -28.00
CA THR A 147 33.72 -25.16 -27.29
C THR A 147 33.01 -25.69 -26.04
N GLY A 148 31.76 -25.26 -25.76
CA GLY A 148 30.99 -25.65 -24.58
C GLY A 148 31.18 -24.74 -23.36
N GLU A 149 32.28 -23.99 -23.28
CA GLU A 149 32.51 -22.89 -22.34
C GLU A 149 32.68 -21.56 -23.08
N VAL A 150 32.60 -20.44 -22.37
CA VAL A 150 32.85 -19.11 -22.96
C VAL A 150 34.31 -19.01 -23.39
N SER A 151 34.53 -18.75 -24.67
CA SER A 151 35.86 -18.62 -25.27
C SER A 151 36.55 -17.34 -24.82
N ALA A 152 37.83 -17.45 -24.45
CA ALA A 152 38.62 -16.33 -23.98
C ALA A 152 38.63 -15.17 -24.97
N GLY A 153 38.40 -13.94 -24.48
CA GLY A 153 38.36 -12.72 -25.29
C GLY A 153 37.01 -12.43 -25.96
N THR A 154 36.02 -13.31 -25.83
CA THR A 154 34.65 -13.11 -26.34
C THR A 154 33.66 -12.71 -25.25
N GLU A 155 34.13 -12.48 -24.02
CA GLU A 155 33.23 -12.34 -22.87
C GLU A 155 32.43 -11.03 -22.92
N ILE A 156 31.15 -11.10 -22.60
CA ILE A 156 30.23 -9.95 -22.58
C ILE A 156 29.53 -9.91 -21.21
N ILE A 157 29.52 -8.72 -20.58
CA ILE A 157 28.79 -8.48 -19.34
C ILE A 157 27.30 -8.32 -19.66
N ASN A 158 26.48 -9.23 -19.14
CA ASN A 158 25.04 -9.18 -19.28
C ASN A 158 24.39 -8.75 -17.97
N TYR A 159 23.98 -7.48 -17.90
CA TYR A 159 23.17 -6.99 -16.78
C TYR A 159 21.78 -7.61 -16.81
N GLN A 160 21.35 -8.15 -15.66
CA GLN A 160 20.02 -8.72 -15.50
C GLN A 160 19.03 -7.62 -15.12
N ASN A 161 17.96 -7.47 -15.90
CA ASN A 161 16.89 -6.52 -15.60
C ASN A 161 15.89 -7.13 -14.60
N LEU A 162 16.08 -6.84 -13.31
CA LEU A 162 15.20 -7.30 -12.23
C LEU A 162 13.94 -6.44 -12.04
N TYR A 163 13.87 -5.24 -12.62
CA TYR A 163 12.74 -4.31 -12.42
C TYR A 163 11.40 -4.93 -12.77
N LYS A 164 11.33 -5.73 -13.84
CA LYS A 164 10.09 -6.45 -14.22
C LYS A 164 9.58 -7.38 -13.11
N ILE A 165 10.48 -8.02 -12.38
CA ILE A 165 10.12 -8.93 -11.29
C ILE A 165 9.66 -8.10 -10.08
N TYR A 166 10.40 -7.05 -9.71
CA TYR A 166 10.01 -6.16 -8.61
C TYR A 166 8.68 -5.45 -8.86
N ASP A 167 8.44 -4.97 -10.06
CA ASP A 167 7.21 -4.27 -10.44
C ASP A 167 6.02 -5.23 -10.34
N LYS A 168 6.19 -6.50 -10.75
CA LYS A 168 5.17 -7.54 -10.59
C LYS A 168 4.78 -7.75 -9.12
N PHE A 169 5.76 -7.92 -8.22
CA PHE A 169 5.50 -8.04 -6.79
C PHE A 169 4.90 -6.75 -6.20
N SER A 170 5.34 -5.60 -6.69
CA SER A 170 4.82 -4.29 -6.28
C SER A 170 3.35 -4.14 -6.65
N LEU A 171 2.93 -4.58 -7.84
CA LEU A 171 1.52 -4.61 -8.24
C LEU A 171 0.67 -5.55 -7.37
N MET A 172 1.20 -6.72 -7.01
CA MET A 172 0.53 -7.60 -6.03
C MET A 172 0.29 -6.88 -4.71
N ARG A 173 1.32 -6.21 -4.20
CA ARG A 173 1.24 -5.43 -2.96
C ARG A 173 0.26 -4.27 -3.10
N ILE A 174 0.23 -3.57 -4.23
CA ILE A 174 -0.72 -2.49 -4.50
C ILE A 174 -2.16 -3.02 -4.44
N ARG A 175 -2.48 -4.12 -5.14
CA ARG A 175 -3.83 -4.71 -5.13
C ARG A 175 -4.28 -5.08 -3.70
N ASN A 176 -3.38 -5.71 -2.92
CA ASN A 176 -3.66 -6.06 -1.53
C ASN A 176 -3.89 -4.81 -0.66
N ASN A 177 -2.98 -3.84 -0.70
CA ASN A 177 -3.12 -2.60 0.07
C ASN A 177 -4.38 -1.83 -0.34
N PHE A 178 -4.69 -1.76 -1.63
CA PHE A 178 -5.88 -1.11 -2.15
C PHE A 178 -7.17 -1.72 -1.59
N ASN A 179 -7.28 -3.04 -1.61
CA ASN A 179 -8.45 -3.76 -1.08
C ASN A 179 -8.59 -3.65 0.44
N SER A 180 -7.47 -3.44 1.15
CA SER A 180 -7.41 -3.17 2.58
C SER A 180 -7.47 -1.66 2.91
N ASN A 181 -7.88 -0.81 1.97
CA ASN A 181 -8.07 0.63 2.14
C ASN A 181 -6.78 1.43 2.47
N ARG A 182 -5.60 0.85 2.20
CA ARG A 182 -4.26 1.43 2.45
C ARG A 182 -3.76 2.23 1.25
N PHE A 183 -4.51 3.27 0.88
CA PHE A 183 -4.28 3.99 -0.39
C PHE A 183 -2.97 4.79 -0.44
N MET A 184 -2.50 5.34 0.69
CA MET A 184 -1.20 6.03 0.72
C MET A 184 -0.04 5.09 0.43
N GLN A 185 -0.06 3.89 1.00
CA GLN A 185 0.94 2.86 0.73
C GLN A 185 0.94 2.45 -0.74
N CYS A 186 -0.23 2.40 -1.39
CA CYS A 186 -0.31 2.17 -2.83
C CYS A 186 0.38 3.28 -3.63
N ILE A 187 0.17 4.54 -3.24
CA ILE A 187 0.80 5.71 -3.90
C ILE A 187 2.32 5.63 -3.76
N ASP A 188 2.83 5.33 -2.56
CA ASP A 188 4.26 5.21 -2.31
C ASP A 188 4.88 4.10 -3.17
N ILE A 189 4.28 2.91 -3.21
CA ILE A 189 4.77 1.80 -4.03
C ILE A 189 4.73 2.17 -5.52
N LEU A 190 3.64 2.78 -6.01
CA LEU A 190 3.50 3.19 -7.40
C LEU A 190 4.61 4.14 -7.82
N ASN A 191 5.04 5.07 -6.95
CA ASN A 191 6.09 6.03 -7.27
C ASN A 191 7.43 5.36 -7.62
N TYR A 192 7.72 4.19 -7.06
CA TYR A 192 8.96 3.44 -7.32
C TYR A 192 8.86 2.43 -8.48
N ILE A 193 7.65 2.15 -9.00
CA ILE A 193 7.49 1.28 -10.19
C ILE A 193 8.06 1.97 -11.43
N VAL A 194 8.80 1.21 -12.24
CA VAL A 194 9.53 1.70 -13.44
C VAL A 194 8.90 1.22 -14.76
N ASP A 195 8.02 0.22 -14.73
CA ASP A 195 7.35 -0.34 -15.92
C ASP A 195 6.67 0.72 -16.81
N LEU A 196 7.05 0.73 -18.10
CA LEU A 196 6.52 1.62 -19.12
C LEU A 196 5.15 1.17 -19.67
N ASN A 197 4.75 -0.08 -19.42
CA ASN A 197 3.49 -0.63 -19.94
C ASN A 197 2.29 -0.42 -19.01
N ILE A 198 2.52 0.09 -17.80
CA ILE A 198 1.47 0.33 -16.80
C ILE A 198 1.03 1.78 -16.85
N HIS A 199 -0.28 2.01 -16.77
CA HIS A 199 -0.85 3.36 -16.67
C HIS A 199 -0.71 3.92 -15.24
N LYS A 200 0.53 4.13 -14.82
CA LYS A 200 0.92 4.59 -13.47
C LYS A 200 0.13 5.83 -13.03
N ASP A 201 -0.06 6.81 -13.92
CA ASP A 201 -0.83 8.01 -13.59
C ASP A 201 -2.30 7.72 -13.31
N SER A 202 -2.93 6.78 -14.02
CA SER A 202 -4.32 6.40 -13.75
C SER A 202 -4.43 5.63 -12.43
N LEU A 203 -3.48 4.75 -12.11
CA LEU A 203 -3.43 4.05 -10.82
C LEU A 203 -3.19 5.03 -9.66
N LEU A 204 -2.28 5.99 -9.83
CA LEU A 204 -2.02 7.04 -8.85
C LEU A 204 -3.27 7.89 -8.61
N ASN A 205 -3.96 8.32 -9.68
CA ASN A 205 -5.21 9.07 -9.56
C ASN A 205 -6.31 8.24 -8.87
N LEU A 206 -6.42 6.94 -9.16
CA LEU A 206 -7.38 6.07 -8.47
C LEU A 206 -7.10 6.00 -6.96
N CYS A 207 -5.83 5.77 -6.57
CA CYS A 207 -5.46 5.71 -5.16
C CYS A 207 -5.69 7.05 -4.45
N LYS A 208 -5.32 8.17 -5.09
CA LYS A 208 -5.58 9.52 -4.56
C LYS A 208 -7.07 9.81 -4.42
N ALA A 209 -7.88 9.38 -5.39
CA ALA A 209 -9.33 9.55 -5.33
C ALA A 209 -9.94 8.86 -4.10
N TYR A 210 -9.60 7.59 -3.88
CA TYR A 210 -10.15 6.83 -2.75
C TYR A 210 -9.57 7.29 -1.41
N TYR A 211 -8.31 7.71 -1.36
CA TYR A 211 -7.74 8.34 -0.18
C TYR A 211 -8.50 9.61 0.22
N SER A 212 -8.69 10.55 -0.71
CA SER A 212 -9.45 11.78 -0.46
C SER A 212 -10.91 11.48 -0.09
N TRP A 213 -11.54 10.50 -0.74
CA TRP A 213 -12.92 10.12 -0.39
C TRP A 213 -13.00 9.52 1.02
N ASP A 214 -12.03 8.69 1.42
CA ASP A 214 -12.00 8.12 2.78
C ASP A 214 -11.79 9.18 3.87
N ASN A 215 -11.19 10.32 3.51
CA ASN A 215 -11.03 11.52 4.33
C ASN A 215 -12.17 12.54 4.20
N MET A 216 -13.27 12.20 3.50
CA MET A 216 -14.42 13.07 3.25
C MET A 216 -14.12 14.33 2.40
N GLU A 217 -13.01 14.33 1.67
CA GLU A 217 -12.66 15.38 0.71
C GLU A 217 -13.28 15.09 -0.67
N PHE A 218 -14.62 15.15 -0.76
CA PHE A 218 -15.38 14.65 -1.91
C PHE A 218 -15.03 15.35 -3.24
N GLU A 219 -14.78 16.66 -3.21
CA GLU A 219 -14.38 17.44 -4.40
C GLU A 219 -13.04 16.95 -4.95
N LYS A 220 -12.03 16.81 -4.08
CA LYS A 220 -10.71 16.29 -4.47
C LYS A 220 -10.81 14.84 -4.97
N ALA A 221 -11.63 14.03 -4.31
CA ALA A 221 -11.87 12.65 -4.71
C ALA A 221 -12.45 12.57 -6.13
N TYR A 222 -13.44 13.42 -6.43
CA TYR A 222 -14.07 13.50 -7.74
C TYR A 222 -13.07 13.97 -8.83
N ASP A 223 -12.28 15.00 -8.53
CA ASP A 223 -11.28 15.54 -9.46
C ASP A 223 -10.19 14.51 -9.80
N HIS A 224 -9.80 13.66 -8.86
CA HIS A 224 -8.87 12.56 -9.13
C HIS A 224 -9.55 11.43 -9.91
N LEU A 225 -10.77 11.02 -9.51
CA LEU A 225 -11.43 9.87 -10.14
C LEU A 225 -11.81 10.14 -11.60
N THR A 226 -12.15 11.38 -11.95
CA THR A 226 -12.43 11.79 -13.35
C THR A 226 -11.22 11.67 -14.27
N LYS A 227 -9.99 11.69 -13.72
CA LYS A 227 -8.74 11.55 -14.48
C LYS A 227 -8.34 10.09 -14.71
N VAL A 228 -9.07 9.12 -14.11
CA VAL A 228 -8.78 7.70 -14.27
C VAL A 228 -9.29 7.21 -15.61
N ASN A 229 -8.38 6.74 -16.48
CA ASN A 229 -8.75 6.13 -17.75
C ASN A 229 -9.20 4.67 -17.54
N THR A 230 -10.51 4.45 -17.38
CA THR A 230 -11.09 3.13 -17.09
C THR A 230 -11.12 2.15 -18.27
N ASN A 231 -10.60 2.53 -19.44
CA ASN A 231 -10.49 1.63 -20.60
C ASN A 231 -9.23 0.76 -20.58
N GLN A 232 -8.32 1.01 -19.62
CA GLN A 232 -7.07 0.27 -19.51
C GLN A 232 -7.26 -1.10 -18.83
N ILE A 233 -6.37 -2.04 -19.16
CA ILE A 233 -6.49 -3.45 -18.78
C ILE A 233 -6.51 -3.63 -17.26
N GLU A 234 -5.75 -2.79 -16.54
CA GLU A 234 -5.63 -2.75 -15.09
C GLU A 234 -6.99 -2.52 -14.42
N PHE A 235 -7.94 -1.89 -15.09
CA PHE A 235 -9.24 -1.53 -14.52
C PHE A 235 -10.39 -2.42 -14.98
N VAL A 236 -10.17 -3.38 -15.89
CA VAL A 236 -11.25 -4.16 -16.53
C VAL A 236 -12.17 -4.82 -15.48
N GLU A 237 -11.58 -5.39 -14.42
CA GLU A 237 -12.31 -6.07 -13.36
C GLU A 237 -13.11 -5.12 -12.44
N ILE A 238 -12.63 -3.89 -12.22
CA ILE A 238 -13.28 -2.91 -11.34
C ILE A 238 -14.05 -1.83 -12.08
N LYS A 239 -14.02 -1.82 -13.42
CA LYS A 239 -14.60 -0.78 -14.28
C LYS A 239 -16.06 -0.47 -13.97
N LYS A 240 -16.86 -1.51 -13.71
CA LYS A 240 -18.28 -1.35 -13.39
C LYS A 240 -18.48 -0.61 -12.07
N ASP A 241 -17.65 -0.89 -11.07
CA ASP A 241 -17.73 -0.23 -9.77
C ASP A 241 -17.15 1.17 -9.82
N LEU A 242 -16.06 1.39 -10.56
CA LEU A 242 -15.53 2.73 -10.82
C LEU A 242 -16.58 3.66 -11.46
N LYS A 243 -17.37 3.14 -12.40
CA LYS A 243 -18.47 3.93 -13.01
C LYS A 243 -19.54 4.32 -11.99
N LYS A 244 -19.91 3.43 -11.06
CA LYS A 244 -20.86 3.73 -9.98
C LYS A 244 -20.27 4.77 -9.02
N ASN A 245 -19.02 4.56 -8.61
CA ASN A 245 -18.28 5.42 -7.71
C ASN A 245 -18.14 6.84 -8.28
N LEU A 246 -17.84 6.97 -9.57
CA LEU A 246 -17.79 8.27 -10.26
C LEU A 246 -19.17 8.96 -10.30
N ASN A 247 -20.24 8.21 -10.54
CA ASN A 247 -21.60 8.75 -10.49
C ASN A 247 -21.96 9.21 -9.07
N ALA A 248 -21.65 8.41 -8.05
CA ALA A 248 -21.92 8.75 -6.66
C ALA A 248 -21.19 10.03 -6.22
N LEU A 249 -19.88 10.15 -6.48
CA LEU A 249 -19.13 11.39 -6.23
C LEU A 249 -19.68 12.56 -7.05
N GLY A 250 -20.10 12.32 -8.30
CA GLY A 250 -20.78 13.31 -9.13
C GLY A 250 -22.05 13.86 -8.48
N ASN A 251 -22.88 12.99 -7.89
CA ASN A 251 -24.07 13.41 -7.15
C ASN A 251 -23.73 14.17 -5.87
N ILE A 252 -22.63 13.86 -5.18
CA ILE A 252 -22.19 14.60 -4.00
C ILE A 252 -21.72 16.02 -4.38
N VAL A 253 -20.92 16.14 -5.45
CA VAL A 253 -20.24 17.39 -5.81
C VAL A 253 -21.12 18.30 -6.68
N LYS A 254 -21.91 17.73 -7.61
CA LYS A 254 -22.58 18.50 -8.69
C LYS A 254 -24.10 18.54 -8.59
N SER A 255 -24.74 17.71 -7.75
CA SER A 255 -26.20 17.69 -7.66
C SER A 255 -26.75 19.02 -7.16
N LYS A 256 -27.79 19.53 -7.83
CA LYS A 256 -28.59 20.67 -7.33
C LYS A 256 -29.57 20.26 -6.24
N SER A 257 -29.92 18.97 -6.16
CA SER A 257 -30.79 18.45 -5.10
C SER A 257 -29.95 18.23 -3.84
N ILE A 258 -30.22 19.05 -2.82
CA ILE A 258 -29.57 18.96 -1.50
C ILE A 258 -29.87 17.61 -0.82
N ASN A 259 -31.10 17.11 -0.95
CA ASN A 259 -31.49 15.81 -0.39
C ASN A 259 -30.68 14.67 -1.02
N LEU A 260 -30.61 14.65 -2.37
CA LEU A 260 -29.84 13.62 -3.07
C LEU A 260 -28.36 13.66 -2.67
N LYS A 261 -27.77 14.87 -2.63
CA LYS A 261 -26.39 15.09 -2.18
C LYS A 261 -26.18 14.52 -0.78
N ASN A 262 -27.04 14.88 0.17
CA ASN A 262 -26.90 14.46 1.57
C ASN A 262 -27.10 12.95 1.73
N CYS A 263 -27.99 12.31 0.96
CA CYS A 263 -28.15 10.86 0.96
C CYS A 263 -26.87 10.14 0.46
N TYR A 264 -26.19 10.64 -0.57
CA TYR A 264 -24.91 10.06 -1.00
C TYR A 264 -23.76 10.32 -0.01
N ILE A 265 -23.76 11.47 0.68
CA ILE A 265 -22.82 11.74 1.78
C ILE A 265 -23.05 10.76 2.93
N LEU A 266 -24.30 10.57 3.36
CA LEU A 266 -24.69 9.60 4.39
C LEU A 266 -24.25 8.18 4.00
N ALA A 267 -24.54 7.76 2.77
CA ALA A 267 -24.11 6.46 2.26
C ALA A 267 -22.58 6.30 2.25
N SER A 268 -21.85 7.37 1.93
CA SER A 268 -20.38 7.37 1.97
C SER A 268 -19.85 7.23 3.40
N LEU A 269 -20.48 7.90 4.36
CA LEU A 269 -20.10 7.87 5.77
C LEU A 269 -20.36 6.49 6.40
N ILE A 270 -21.49 5.85 6.07
CA ILE A 270 -21.78 4.47 6.49
C ILE A 270 -20.74 3.50 5.90
N ASN A 271 -20.41 3.62 4.61
CA ASN A 271 -19.37 2.75 4.03
C ASN A 271 -17.97 3.03 4.61
N ASN A 272 -17.69 4.27 5.01
CA ASN A 272 -16.45 4.62 5.69
C ASN A 272 -16.38 4.03 7.09
N SER A 273 -17.47 4.00 7.86
CA SER A 273 -17.50 3.30 9.15
C SER A 273 -17.22 1.80 8.99
N ILE A 274 -17.83 1.16 7.98
CA ILE A 274 -17.59 -0.25 7.65
C ILE A 274 -16.10 -0.49 7.34
N ARG A 275 -15.45 0.38 6.56
CA ARG A 275 -14.01 0.26 6.27
C ARG A 275 -13.14 0.39 7.52
N LYS A 276 -13.49 1.25 8.49
CA LYS A 276 -12.76 1.34 9.77
C LYS A 276 -12.96 0.10 10.64
N ALA A 277 -14.15 -0.49 10.61
CA ALA A 277 -14.39 -1.78 11.26
C ALA A 277 -13.63 -2.93 10.58
N GLU A 278 -13.50 -2.94 9.24
CA GLU A 278 -12.64 -3.88 8.50
C GLU A 278 -11.15 -3.75 8.92
N GLU A 279 -10.73 -2.58 9.42
CA GLU A 279 -9.40 -2.32 10.00
C GLU A 279 -9.30 -2.61 11.52
N TYR A 280 -10.35 -3.16 12.14
CA TYR A 280 -10.47 -3.38 13.59
C TYR A 280 -10.44 -2.10 14.44
N LYS A 281 -10.73 -0.94 13.85
CA LYS A 281 -10.78 0.36 14.53
C LYS A 281 -12.22 0.71 14.90
N TYR A 282 -12.74 0.03 15.92
CA TYR A 282 -14.16 0.11 16.27
C TYR A 282 -14.58 1.48 16.84
N ASP A 283 -13.76 2.13 17.66
CA ASP A 283 -14.04 3.49 18.16
C ASP A 283 -14.20 4.50 17.01
N ASP A 284 -13.28 4.46 16.04
CA ASP A 284 -13.35 5.25 14.81
C ASP A 284 -14.61 4.95 13.98
N ALA A 285 -14.95 3.67 13.84
CA ALA A 285 -16.11 3.22 13.07
C ALA A 285 -17.41 3.70 13.72
N ILE A 286 -17.54 3.57 15.04
CA ILE A 286 -18.72 3.98 15.80
C ILE A 286 -18.87 5.50 15.81
N ALA A 287 -17.79 6.28 15.88
CA ALA A 287 -17.88 7.74 15.75
C ALA A 287 -18.52 8.16 14.41
N ARG A 288 -18.20 7.46 13.31
CA ARG A 288 -18.79 7.68 11.98
C ARG A 288 -20.23 7.21 11.89
N LEU A 289 -20.59 6.10 12.56
CA LEU A 289 -21.99 5.67 12.68
C LEU A 289 -22.82 6.66 13.50
N TYR A 290 -22.26 7.21 14.58
CA TYR A 290 -22.92 8.24 15.38
C TYR A 290 -23.21 9.48 14.53
N ARG A 291 -22.22 9.95 13.74
CA ARG A 291 -22.45 11.05 12.80
C ARG A 291 -23.46 10.69 11.70
N SER A 292 -23.46 9.46 11.21
CA SER A 292 -24.46 8.98 10.24
C SER A 292 -25.87 8.99 10.83
N PHE A 293 -26.00 8.53 12.07
CA PHE A 293 -27.25 8.49 12.83
C PHE A 293 -27.84 9.90 13.02
N GLU A 294 -26.99 10.86 13.39
CA GLU A 294 -27.38 12.28 13.48
C GLU A 294 -27.77 12.87 12.12
N LEU A 295 -26.96 12.61 11.09
CA LEU A 295 -27.21 13.11 9.74
C LEU A 295 -28.54 12.60 9.17
N ILE A 296 -28.97 11.37 9.51
CA ILE A 296 -30.29 10.86 9.10
C ILE A 296 -31.41 11.77 9.58
N ALA A 297 -31.44 12.11 10.87
CA ALA A 297 -32.48 12.98 11.41
C ALA A 297 -32.39 14.40 10.81
N GLN A 298 -31.18 14.93 10.66
CA GLN A 298 -30.95 16.24 10.04
C GLN A 298 -31.46 16.29 8.59
N ILE A 299 -31.24 15.25 7.79
CA ILE A 299 -31.76 15.18 6.41
C ILE A 299 -33.29 15.18 6.44
N GLU A 300 -33.92 14.40 7.31
CA GLU A 300 -35.37 14.35 7.39
C GLU A 300 -35.98 15.69 7.82
N LEU A 301 -35.41 16.35 8.83
CA LEU A 301 -35.87 17.67 9.29
C LEU A 301 -35.82 18.73 8.20
N THR A 302 -34.89 18.64 7.24
CA THR A 302 -34.86 19.58 6.11
C THR A 302 -36.12 19.52 5.23
N LYS A 303 -36.85 18.40 5.21
CA LYS A 303 -38.14 18.29 4.50
C LYS A 303 -39.23 19.16 5.11
N TYR A 304 -39.08 19.53 6.38
CA TYR A 304 -39.94 20.44 7.13
C TYR A 304 -39.38 21.87 7.19
N ASN A 305 -38.32 22.18 6.41
CA ASN A 305 -37.54 23.42 6.48
C ASN A 305 -36.88 23.70 7.84
N ILE A 306 -36.70 22.67 8.67
CA ILE A 306 -36.07 22.79 9.98
C ILE A 306 -34.57 22.53 9.85
N LYS A 307 -33.77 23.37 10.52
CA LYS A 307 -32.31 23.22 10.64
C LYS A 307 -31.95 23.06 12.10
N SER A 308 -31.41 21.90 12.48
CA SER A 308 -31.05 21.58 13.86
C SER A 308 -30.03 22.53 14.51
N SER A 309 -29.28 23.28 13.70
CA SER A 309 -28.29 24.26 14.16
C SER A 309 -28.83 25.69 14.34
N ASP A 310 -30.07 25.94 13.91
CA ASP A 310 -30.72 27.25 13.99
C ASP A 310 -32.23 27.07 13.77
N ILE A 311 -32.92 26.58 14.81
CA ILE A 311 -34.35 26.29 14.73
C ILE A 311 -35.17 27.58 14.83
N ASP A 312 -36.05 27.77 13.87
CA ASP A 312 -37.07 28.81 13.88
C ASP A 312 -38.35 28.28 14.56
N VAL A 313 -38.70 28.89 15.69
CA VAL A 313 -39.89 28.51 16.49
C VAL A 313 -41.18 28.69 15.70
N SER A 314 -41.25 29.66 14.78
CA SER A 314 -42.46 29.86 13.97
C SER A 314 -42.74 28.66 13.08
N ILE A 315 -41.69 28.04 12.50
CA ILE A 315 -41.81 26.81 11.71
C ILE A 315 -42.32 25.65 12.59
N LEU A 316 -41.89 25.57 13.85
CA LEU A 316 -42.37 24.52 14.76
C LEU A 316 -43.86 24.66 15.06
N GLN A 317 -44.33 25.88 15.32
CA GLN A 317 -45.73 26.19 15.56
C GLN A 317 -46.60 25.87 14.33
N GLU A 318 -46.13 26.24 13.13
CA GLU A 318 -46.80 25.90 11.86
C GLU A 318 -46.95 24.39 11.65
N ASN A 319 -46.01 23.60 12.17
CA ASN A 319 -46.02 22.15 12.10
C ASN A 319 -46.72 21.46 13.29
N ASN A 320 -47.40 22.23 14.17
CA ASN A 320 -48.12 21.72 15.34
C ASN A 320 -47.26 20.95 16.35
N VAL A 321 -45.99 21.34 16.49
CA VAL A 321 -45.13 20.87 17.60
C VAL A 321 -45.69 21.41 18.92
N SER A 322 -45.68 20.61 19.99
CA SER A 322 -46.27 21.02 21.26
C SER A 322 -45.56 22.23 21.90
N ASP A 323 -46.33 23.12 22.53
CA ASP A 323 -45.78 24.30 23.22
C ASP A 323 -44.78 23.92 24.32
N GLU A 324 -45.00 22.78 24.98
CA GLU A 324 -44.08 22.24 25.99
C GLU A 324 -42.72 21.89 25.37
N PHE A 325 -42.72 21.21 24.22
CA PHE A 325 -41.49 20.85 23.52
C PHE A 325 -40.78 22.09 22.98
N ILE A 326 -41.52 23.05 22.40
CA ILE A 326 -40.95 24.33 21.96
C ILE A 326 -40.24 25.03 23.11
N LYS A 327 -40.86 25.11 24.29
CA LYS A 327 -40.26 25.72 25.47
C LYS A 327 -39.00 24.99 25.93
N ASP A 328 -38.98 23.65 25.87
CA ASP A 328 -37.78 22.86 26.16
C ASP A 328 -36.65 23.12 25.15
N LEU A 329 -36.98 23.36 23.88
CA LEU A 329 -36.00 23.76 22.87
C LEU A 329 -35.47 25.18 23.10
N GLU A 330 -36.33 26.13 23.48
CA GLU A 330 -35.90 27.49 23.79
C GLU A 330 -34.90 27.54 24.96
N ASN A 331 -34.98 26.59 25.90
CA ASN A 331 -34.00 26.46 26.98
C ASN A 331 -32.60 26.03 26.52
N THR A 332 -32.45 25.48 25.29
CA THR A 332 -31.14 25.14 24.70
C THR A 332 -30.55 26.29 23.87
N LYS A 333 -31.17 27.47 23.92
CA LYS A 333 -30.73 28.64 23.16
C LYS A 333 -29.38 29.14 23.66
N GLU A 334 -28.44 29.20 22.73
CA GLU A 334 -27.08 29.70 22.95
C GLU A 334 -26.74 30.67 21.82
N ASP A 335 -26.16 31.83 22.16
CA ASP A 335 -25.85 32.90 21.19
C ASP A 335 -27.04 33.32 20.32
N GLY A 336 -28.24 33.31 20.89
CA GLY A 336 -29.47 33.67 20.18
C GLY A 336 -30.02 32.60 19.25
N LYS A 337 -29.39 31.41 19.16
CA LYS A 337 -29.79 30.31 18.28
C LYS A 337 -30.21 29.09 19.08
N ILE A 338 -31.27 28.43 18.64
CA ILE A 338 -31.67 27.13 19.19
C ILE A 338 -30.90 26.05 18.44
N ARG A 339 -30.00 25.38 19.15
CA ARG A 339 -29.22 24.24 18.65
C ARG A 339 -29.61 22.99 19.40
N ILE A 340 -29.85 21.92 18.67
CA ILE A 340 -30.21 20.64 19.26
C ILE A 340 -29.26 19.55 18.78
N GLY A 341 -28.98 18.61 19.68
CA GLY A 341 -28.19 17.42 19.36
C GLY A 341 -29.06 16.22 19.01
N LEU A 342 -28.38 15.13 18.66
CA LEU A 342 -28.92 13.84 18.23
C LEU A 342 -30.29 13.45 18.80
N SER A 343 -30.41 13.30 20.12
CA SER A 343 -31.64 12.81 20.75
C SER A 343 -32.80 13.76 20.52
N LYS A 344 -32.56 15.07 20.62
CA LYS A 344 -33.59 16.08 20.40
C LYS A 344 -34.01 16.17 18.93
N ASP A 345 -33.13 15.89 17.97
CA ASP A 345 -33.49 15.81 16.54
C ASP A 345 -34.57 14.74 16.30
N PHE A 346 -34.38 13.54 16.86
CA PHE A 346 -35.36 12.46 16.71
C PHE A 346 -36.64 12.68 17.53
N LEU A 347 -36.55 13.27 18.72
CA LEU A 347 -37.73 13.64 19.50
C LEU A 347 -38.56 14.69 18.76
N LEU A 348 -37.92 15.67 18.12
CA LEU A 348 -38.61 16.64 17.27
C LEU A 348 -39.30 15.96 16.08
N LEU A 349 -38.64 15.00 15.42
CA LEU A 349 -39.29 14.19 14.39
C LEU A 349 -40.51 13.42 14.92
N ASN A 350 -40.48 12.97 16.18
CA ASN A 350 -41.62 12.31 16.80
C ASN A 350 -42.79 13.28 17.04
N GLU A 351 -42.52 14.51 17.50
CA GLU A 351 -43.54 15.58 17.61
C GLU A 351 -44.19 15.88 16.25
N LEU A 352 -43.40 15.80 15.17
CA LEU A 352 -43.87 15.94 13.78
C LEU A 352 -44.58 14.67 13.25
N ASN A 353 -44.86 13.68 14.10
CA ASN A 353 -45.46 12.39 13.76
C ASN A 353 -44.69 11.57 12.70
N ASN A 354 -43.39 11.81 12.55
CA ASN A 354 -42.53 11.17 11.56
C ASN A 354 -42.11 9.75 11.99
N ASP A 355 -42.00 8.83 11.01
CA ASP A 355 -41.65 7.43 11.25
C ASP A 355 -40.25 7.21 11.83
N LEU A 356 -39.29 8.09 11.53
CA LEU A 356 -37.95 8.03 12.13
C LEU A 356 -38.00 8.39 13.61
N GLY A 357 -38.78 9.41 13.98
CA GLY A 357 -38.98 9.82 15.36
C GLY A 357 -39.70 8.76 16.18
N LYS A 358 -40.78 8.18 15.63
CA LYS A 358 -41.50 7.05 16.25
C LYS A 358 -40.58 5.86 16.50
N TYR A 359 -39.79 5.47 15.49
CA TYR A 359 -38.82 4.38 15.63
C TYR A 359 -37.79 4.67 16.73
N TYR A 360 -37.30 5.91 16.85
CA TYR A 360 -36.38 6.30 17.90
C TYR A 360 -37.01 6.11 19.29
N VAL A 361 -38.24 6.59 19.50
CA VAL A 361 -38.95 6.45 20.78
C VAL A 361 -39.21 4.98 21.13
N GLU A 362 -39.65 4.17 20.16
CA GLU A 362 -39.87 2.73 20.34
C GLU A 362 -38.58 1.97 20.73
N ASN A 363 -37.41 2.47 20.30
CA ASN A 363 -36.11 1.83 20.50
C ASN A 363 -35.20 2.63 21.44
N GLU A 364 -35.76 3.56 22.22
CA GLU A 364 -35.00 4.58 22.93
C GLU A 364 -33.98 3.96 23.91
N SER A 365 -34.36 2.88 24.60
CA SER A 365 -33.47 2.19 25.54
C SER A 365 -32.23 1.59 24.86
N LYS A 366 -32.40 0.94 23.70
CA LYS A 366 -31.31 0.36 22.90
C LYS A 366 -30.40 1.46 22.36
N ILE A 367 -30.99 2.53 21.84
CA ILE A 367 -30.24 3.66 21.27
C ILE A 367 -29.46 4.40 22.38
N LYS A 368 -30.09 4.70 23.51
CA LYS A 368 -29.44 5.34 24.67
C LYS A 368 -28.23 4.54 25.13
N ASN A 369 -28.37 3.21 25.28
CA ASN A 369 -27.24 2.34 25.65
C ASN A 369 -26.06 2.48 24.68
N LEU A 370 -26.30 2.40 23.37
CA LEU A 370 -25.24 2.54 22.36
C LEU A 370 -24.59 3.93 22.36
N THR A 371 -25.40 4.99 22.50
CA THR A 371 -24.87 6.36 22.58
C THR A 371 -24.08 6.60 23.88
N GLN A 372 -24.48 5.98 24.98
CA GLN A 372 -23.75 6.03 26.25
C GLN A 372 -22.40 5.31 26.15
N LYS A 373 -22.38 4.11 25.55
CA LYS A 373 -21.12 3.40 25.24
C LYS A 373 -20.18 4.26 24.41
N ARG A 374 -20.69 4.90 23.34
CA ARG A 374 -19.89 5.86 22.55
C ARG A 374 -19.37 7.01 23.41
N ASN A 375 -20.18 7.58 24.30
CA ASN A 375 -19.75 8.72 25.12
C ASN A 375 -18.65 8.32 26.12
N ASN A 376 -18.70 7.09 26.62
CA ASN A 376 -17.68 6.52 27.49
C ASN A 376 -16.42 6.05 26.74
N SER A 377 -16.41 6.08 25.41
CA SER A 377 -15.24 5.71 24.60
C SER A 377 -14.07 6.68 24.76
N ILE A 378 -12.86 6.16 24.62
CA ILE A 378 -11.59 6.92 24.59
C ILE A 378 -11.54 8.01 23.52
N LEU A 379 -12.24 7.85 22.39
CA LEU A 379 -12.30 8.87 21.33
C LEU A 379 -13.45 9.88 21.52
N ALA A 380 -14.16 9.81 22.66
CA ALA A 380 -15.22 10.74 23.02
C ALA A 380 -14.91 11.43 24.37
N HIS A 381 -15.58 11.03 25.45
CA HIS A 381 -15.48 11.70 26.75
C HIS A 381 -15.06 10.74 27.89
N GLY A 382 -14.86 9.45 27.60
CA GLY A 382 -14.48 8.45 28.60
C GLY A 382 -13.16 7.76 28.28
N LEU A 383 -12.99 6.55 28.79
CA LEU A 383 -11.74 5.76 28.72
C LEU A 383 -11.95 4.31 28.25
N GLU A 384 -13.17 3.93 27.87
CA GLU A 384 -13.50 2.57 27.43
C GLU A 384 -13.15 2.37 25.94
N SER A 385 -12.82 1.14 25.55
CA SER A 385 -12.68 0.76 24.13
C SER A 385 -13.98 0.19 23.59
N GLN A 386 -14.27 0.38 22.31
CA GLN A 386 -15.45 -0.21 21.68
C GLN A 386 -15.17 -1.58 21.05
N THR A 387 -16.21 -2.42 20.97
CA THR A 387 -16.13 -3.78 20.43
C THR A 387 -16.76 -3.91 19.04
N LYS A 388 -16.55 -5.06 18.41
CA LYS A 388 -17.23 -5.41 17.15
C LYS A 388 -18.74 -5.50 17.37
N GLU A 389 -19.17 -6.04 18.50
CA GLU A 389 -20.57 -6.21 18.87
C GLU A 389 -21.28 -4.85 19.01
N ASP A 390 -20.59 -3.86 19.58
CA ASP A 390 -21.10 -2.48 19.67
C ASP A 390 -21.27 -1.87 18.27
N PHE A 391 -20.27 -2.05 17.40
CA PHE A 391 -20.31 -1.56 16.02
C PHE A 391 -21.45 -2.22 15.23
N ASP A 392 -21.56 -3.55 15.26
CA ASP A 392 -22.58 -4.30 14.53
C ASP A 392 -23.99 -3.89 14.99
N SER A 393 -24.20 -3.75 16.31
CA SER A 393 -25.47 -3.33 16.90
C SER A 393 -25.88 -1.92 16.49
N PHE A 394 -24.91 -0.99 16.41
CA PHE A 394 -25.19 0.38 16.00
C PHE A 394 -25.38 0.49 14.47
N LEU A 395 -24.59 -0.25 13.69
CA LEU A 395 -24.73 -0.32 12.24
C LEU A 395 -26.12 -0.80 11.85
N GLU A 396 -26.64 -1.82 12.54
CA GLU A 396 -28.00 -2.33 12.32
C GLU A 396 -29.05 -1.22 12.40
N ILE A 397 -29.03 -0.43 13.49
CA ILE A 397 -29.97 0.68 13.71
C ILE A 397 -29.83 1.74 12.64
N VAL A 398 -28.59 2.15 12.33
CA VAL A 398 -28.30 3.16 11.30
C VAL A 398 -28.82 2.69 9.94
N MET A 399 -28.64 1.42 9.59
CA MET A 399 -29.13 0.86 8.33
C MET A 399 -30.65 0.81 8.26
N ILE A 400 -31.34 0.50 9.37
CA ILE A 400 -32.81 0.52 9.42
C ILE A 400 -33.34 1.94 9.21
N LEU A 401 -32.79 2.92 9.94
CA LEU A 401 -33.21 4.31 9.84
C LEU A 401 -32.87 4.92 8.47
N ALA A 402 -31.70 4.61 7.90
CA ALA A 402 -31.37 5.04 6.55
C ALA A 402 -32.40 4.52 5.53
N ARG A 403 -32.82 3.26 5.62
CA ARG A 403 -33.86 2.73 4.71
C ARG A 403 -35.23 3.37 4.89
N LYS A 404 -35.55 3.83 6.10
CA LYS A 404 -36.77 4.61 6.38
C LYS A 404 -36.68 6.03 5.83
N LEU A 405 -35.49 6.65 5.88
CA LEU A 405 -35.23 8.00 5.36
C LEU A 405 -35.48 8.11 3.85
N ASP A 406 -34.94 7.16 3.09
CA ASP A 406 -35.08 7.11 1.63
C ASP A 406 -35.10 5.67 1.11
N LYS A 407 -36.07 5.35 0.25
CA LYS A 407 -36.25 4.03 -0.35
C LYS A 407 -35.04 3.59 -1.20
N ASP A 408 -34.29 4.55 -1.75
CA ASP A 408 -33.12 4.30 -2.59
C ASP A 408 -31.82 4.21 -1.78
N MET A 409 -31.86 4.28 -0.43
CA MET A 409 -30.63 4.23 0.38
C MET A 409 -29.76 2.99 0.13
N ASN A 410 -30.36 1.82 -0.09
CA ASN A 410 -29.60 0.61 -0.42
C ASN A 410 -28.83 0.76 -1.75
N LYS A 411 -29.38 1.50 -2.72
CA LYS A 411 -28.70 1.83 -3.97
C LYS A 411 -27.53 2.78 -3.70
N PHE A 412 -27.75 3.86 -2.94
CA PHE A 412 -26.68 4.82 -2.65
C PHE A 412 -25.52 4.17 -1.91
N ILE A 413 -25.79 3.33 -0.90
CA ILE A 413 -24.77 2.55 -0.18
C ILE A 413 -24.02 1.60 -1.12
N LYS A 414 -24.71 0.96 -2.07
CA LYS A 414 -24.06 0.11 -3.07
C LYS A 414 -23.17 0.91 -4.04
N GLU A 415 -23.57 2.11 -4.42
CA GLU A 415 -22.84 2.97 -5.36
C GLU A 415 -21.66 3.72 -4.75
N THR A 416 -21.65 3.93 -3.43
CA THR A 416 -20.53 4.54 -2.68
C THR A 416 -19.57 3.49 -2.10
N ARG A 417 -19.82 2.20 -2.28
CA ARG A 417 -18.87 1.14 -1.91
C ARG A 417 -17.66 1.17 -2.85
N PHE A 418 -16.47 1.29 -2.29
CA PHE A 418 -15.24 1.32 -3.07
C PHE A 418 -15.05 0.03 -3.87
N ALA A 419 -14.65 0.17 -5.13
CA ALA A 419 -14.24 -0.96 -5.94
C ALA A 419 -13.11 -1.75 -5.26
N LYS A 420 -13.09 -3.08 -5.44
CA LYS A 420 -12.04 -3.98 -4.94
C LYS A 420 -11.58 -4.90 -6.07
N TYR A 421 -10.28 -5.10 -6.19
CA TYR A 421 -9.64 -6.02 -7.14
C TYR A 421 -9.87 -7.48 -6.72
N ASP A 422 -9.94 -8.42 -7.65
CA ASP A 422 -9.90 -9.86 -7.32
C ASP A 422 -8.44 -10.29 -7.14
N ILE A 423 -8.03 -10.60 -5.90
CA ILE A 423 -6.65 -10.98 -5.60
C ILE A 423 -6.27 -12.31 -6.29
N LYS A 424 -7.24 -13.12 -6.72
CA LYS A 424 -7.01 -14.40 -7.41
C LYS A 424 -6.79 -14.27 -8.92
N LEU A 425 -7.07 -13.11 -9.52
CA LEU A 425 -6.85 -12.90 -10.96
C LEU A 425 -5.35 -12.92 -11.29
N LYS A 426 -4.99 -13.70 -12.32
CA LYS A 426 -3.60 -13.92 -12.71
C LYS A 426 -2.99 -12.63 -13.26
N ILE A 427 -1.95 -12.15 -12.59
CA ILE A 427 -1.16 -10.98 -13.02
C ILE A 427 -0.49 -11.20 -14.38
N ASN A 428 -0.37 -12.44 -14.86
CA ASN A 428 0.14 -12.70 -16.22
C ASN A 428 -0.80 -12.20 -17.34
N ALA A 429 -1.96 -11.62 -17.02
CA ALA A 429 -2.88 -11.00 -17.96
C ALA A 429 -2.82 -9.45 -17.95
N ILE A 430 -1.96 -8.86 -17.11
CA ILE A 430 -1.61 -7.43 -17.05
C ILE A 430 -0.15 -7.33 -17.47
#